data_AF-A0A2P4S7X0-F1
#
_entry.id   AF-A0A2P4S7X0-F1
#
_cell.length_a   1.000
_cell.length_b   1.000
_cell.length_c   1.000
_cell.angle_alpha   90.00
_cell.angle_beta   90.00
_cell.angle_gamma   90.00
#
_symmetry.space_group_name_H-M   'P 1'
#
loop_
_entity.id
_entity.type
_entity.pdbx_description
1 polymer ?
#
loop_
_entity_poly.entity_id
_entity_poly.type
_entity_poly.pdbx_seq_one_letter_code
_entity_poly.pdbx_strand_id
1 'polypeptide(L)' 'ISLQYYSGGSWHHTCGGSLIRQNWVLTAAHCVDSNRNFRVVAGDHNIYKSEGTEQTFAVSSIHIHPRWNSNNVAAG' A
#
# COMPACT_ATOMS: atom_id res chain seq x y z
N ILE A 1 4.50 -5.59 5.49
CA ILE A 1 3.57 -5.22 4.38
C ILE A 1 4.17 -4.05 3.63
N SER A 2 4.41 -4.19 2.33
CA SER A 2 4.85 -3.13 1.43
C SER A 2 3.72 -2.76 0.49
N LEU A 3 3.24 -1.51 0.54
CA LEU A 3 2.32 -0.94 -0.45
C LEU A 3 3.16 -0.39 -1.61
N GLN A 4 2.83 -0.82 -2.83
CA GLN A 4 3.56 -0.46 -4.03
C GLN A 4 2.61 0.08 -5.10
N TYR A 5 3.09 1.00 -5.93
CA TYR A 5 2.36 1.49 -7.10
C TYR A 5 3.09 1.16 -8.40
N TYR A 6 2.34 1.01 -9.49
CA TYR A 6 2.88 0.76 -10.81
C TYR A 6 3.19 2.06 -11.53
N SER A 7 4.39 2.18 -12.08
CA SER A 7 4.82 3.31 -12.91
C SER A 7 5.91 2.89 -13.88
N GLY A 8 5.80 3.34 -15.13
CA GLY A 8 6.87 3.19 -16.13
C GLY A 8 7.35 1.75 -16.39
N GLY A 9 6.48 0.74 -16.23
CA GLY A 9 6.86 -0.67 -16.43
C GLY A 9 7.31 -1.40 -15.16
N SER A 10 7.35 -0.73 -14.01
CA SER A 10 7.86 -1.31 -12.78
C SER A 10 7.02 -0.96 -11.55
N TRP A 11 7.22 -1.71 -10.47
CA TRP A 11 6.55 -1.52 -9.20
C TRP A 11 7.47 -0.82 -8.21
N HIS A 12 6.97 0.22 -7.55
CA HIS A 12 7.74 1.01 -6.59
C HIS A 12 7.09 1.00 -5.22
N HIS A 13 7.88 0.74 -4.18
CA HIS A 13 7.46 0.95 -2.81
C HIS A 13 7.11 2.42 -2.57
N THR A 14 5.98 2.67 -1.90
CA THR A 14 5.57 4.03 -1.52
C THR A 14 5.28 4.18 -0.04
N CYS A 15 4.72 3.16 0.61
CA CYS A 15 4.33 3.20 2.01
C CYS A 15 4.33 1.80 2.63
N GLY A 16 4.29 1.78 3.97
CA GLY A 16 3.94 0.59 4.73
C GLY A 16 2.43 0.39 4.89
N GLY A 17 2.09 -0.64 5.67
CA GLY A 17 0.73 -0.95 6.09
C GLY A 17 0.75 -2.08 7.12
N SER A 18 -0.42 -2.43 7.62
CA SER A 18 -0.60 -3.54 8.56
C SER A 18 -1.72 -4.46 8.07
N LEU A 19 -1.48 -5.76 8.06
CA LEU A 19 -2.51 -6.75 7.77
C LEU A 19 -3.40 -6.86 9.01
N ILE A 20 -4.65 -6.41 8.90
CA ILE A 20 -5.61 -6.44 10.01
C ILE A 20 -6.60 -7.62 9.89
N ARG A 21 -6.75 -8.16 8.67
CA ARG A 21 -7.42 -9.43 8.34
C ARG A 21 -6.77 -10.01 7.09
N GLN A 22 -7.03 -11.28 6.77
CA GLN A 22 -6.44 -11.98 5.62
C GLN A 22 -6.48 -11.15 4.31
N ASN A 23 -7.58 -10.42 4.07
CA ASN A 23 -7.77 -9.61 2.85
C ASN A 23 -7.94 -8.11 3.15
N TRP A 24 -7.50 -7.64 4.32
CA TRP A 24 -7.60 -6.21 4.70
C TRP A 24 -6.27 -5.68 5.21
N VAL A 25 -5.80 -4.61 4.56
CA VAL A 25 -4.62 -3.85 4.95
C VAL A 25 -5.04 -2.47 5.43
N LEU A 26 -4.59 -2.09 6.61
CA LEU A 26 -4.65 -0.72 7.12
C LEU A 26 -3.40 0.04 6.68
N THR A 27 -3.58 1.23 6.13
CA THR A 27 -2.50 2.16 5.76
C THR A 27 -2.97 3.61 5.95
N ALA A 28 -2.08 4.58 5.75
CA ALA A 28 -2.42 6.00 5.84
C ALA A 28 -3.14 6.48 4.57
N ALA A 29 -4.11 7.38 4.72
CA ALA A 29 -4.89 7.90 3.61
C ALA A 29 -4.03 8.58 2.53
N HIS A 30 -3.03 9.39 2.91
CA HIS A 30 -2.11 10.04 1.96
C HIS A 30 -1.28 9.07 1.10
N CYS A 31 -1.19 7.79 1.48
CA CYS A 31 -0.49 6.80 0.68
C CYS A 31 -1.31 6.37 -0.55
N VAL A 32 -2.64 6.56 -0.49
CA VAL A 32 -3.61 5.98 -1.43
C VAL A 32 -4.63 7.00 -1.95
N ASP A 33 -4.50 8.28 -1.62
CA ASP A 33 -5.38 9.37 -2.08
C ASP A 33 -5.08 9.85 -3.51
N SER A 34 -4.27 9.09 -4.25
CA SER A 34 -3.98 9.29 -5.66
C SER A 34 -4.52 8.15 -6.51
N ASN A 35 -4.94 8.46 -7.74
CA ASN A 35 -5.43 7.45 -8.67
C ASN A 35 -4.24 6.71 -9.32
N ARG A 36 -3.71 5.69 -8.63
CA ARG A 36 -2.62 4.82 -9.10
C ARG A 36 -3.03 3.36 -9.03
N ASN A 37 -2.37 2.52 -9.83
CA ASN A 37 -2.51 1.07 -9.70
C ASN A 37 -1.63 0.59 -8.54
N PHE A 38 -2.25 0.05 -7.49
CA PHE A 38 -1.59 -0.39 -6.27
C PHE A 38 -1.56 -1.91 -6.13
N ARG A 39 -0.52 -2.41 -5.48
CA ARG A 39 -0.41 -3.79 -4.97
C ARG A 39 0.14 -3.80 -3.55
N VAL A 40 -0.12 -4.90 -2.86
CA VAL A 40 0.39 -5.20 -1.53
C VAL A 40 1.36 -6.38 -1.64
N VAL A 41 2.52 -6.26 -1.01
CA VAL A 41 3.46 -7.38 -0.81
C VAL A 41 3.55 -7.70 0.68
N ALA A 42 3.13 -8.90 1.06
CA ALA A 42 3.26 -9.45 2.41
C ALA A 42 4.46 -10.42 2.48
N GLY A 43 5.00 -10.65 3.68
CA GLY A 43 6.14 -11.57 3.86
C GLY A 43 7.46 -11.08 3.24
N ASP A 44 7.54 -9.80 2.88
CA ASP A 44 8.72 -9.13 2.32
C ASP A 44 9.58 -8.53 3.43
N HIS A 45 10.88 -8.79 3.40
CA HIS A 45 11.87 -8.20 4.31
C HIS A 45 12.85 -7.30 3.55
N ASN A 46 13.36 -7.73 2.40
CA ASN A 46 14.19 -6.91 1.53
C ASN A 46 13.49 -6.58 0.20
N ILE A 47 12.97 -5.35 0.09
CA ILE A 47 12.22 -4.87 -1.08
C ILE A 47 12.99 -4.91 -2.42
N TYR A 48 14.31 -5.13 -2.40
CA TYR A 48 15.16 -5.21 -3.59
C TYR A 48 15.53 -6.65 -3.96
N LYS A 49 15.12 -7.65 -3.18
CA LYS A 49 15.49 -9.05 -3.38
C LYS A 49 14.26 -9.93 -3.19
N SER A 50 14.07 -10.89 -4.10
CA SER A 50 13.09 -11.95 -3.85
C SER A 50 13.69 -13.00 -2.91
N GLU A 51 13.03 -13.22 -1.80
CA GLU A 51 13.40 -14.12 -0.70
C GLU A 51 12.57 -15.41 -0.71
N GLY A 52 11.47 -15.44 -1.45
CA GLY A 52 10.59 -16.61 -1.63
C GLY A 52 9.44 -16.69 -0.62
N THR A 53 9.41 -15.78 0.36
CA THR A 53 8.33 -15.67 1.36
C THR A 53 7.27 -14.64 0.95
N GLU A 54 7.52 -13.89 -0.12
CA GLU A 54 6.64 -12.80 -0.54
C GLU A 54 5.33 -13.31 -1.13
N GLN A 55 4.24 -12.67 -0.74
CA GLN A 55 2.92 -12.89 -1.32
C GLN A 55 2.41 -11.56 -1.88
N THR A 56 2.16 -11.52 -3.18
CA THR A 56 1.75 -10.31 -3.90
C THR A 56 0.26 -10.33 -4.19
N PHE A 57 -0.44 -9.27 -3.81
CA PHE A 57 -1.89 -9.12 -3.97
C PHE A 57 -2.23 -7.80 -4.65
N ALA A 58 -3.13 -7.84 -5.63
CA ALA A 58 -3.71 -6.62 -6.19
C ALA A 58 -4.70 -5.96 -5.21
N VAL A 59 -4.78 -4.64 -5.22
CA VAL A 59 -5.77 -3.91 -4.41
C VAL A 59 -7.10 -3.87 -5.17
N SER A 60 -8.15 -4.42 -4.58
CA SER A 60 -9.49 -4.46 -5.18
C SER A 60 -10.30 -3.19 -4.91
N SER A 61 -10.19 -2.61 -3.71
CA SER A 61 -10.86 -1.38 -3.31
C SER A 61 -10.03 -0.60 -2.29
N ILE A 62 -10.24 0.72 -2.25
CA ILE A 62 -9.59 1.63 -1.32
C ILE A 62 -10.69 2.38 -0.55
N HIS A 63 -10.63 2.33 0.78
CA HIS A 63 -11.59 2.98 1.67
C HIS A 63 -10.88 4.06 2.48
N ILE A 64 -10.93 5.30 1.99
CA ILE A 64 -10.35 6.46 2.67
C ILE A 64 -11.34 6.99 3.71
N HIS A 65 -10.84 7.35 4.89
CA HIS A 65 -11.67 7.93 5.95
C HIS A 65 -12.35 9.23 5.44
N PRO A 66 -13.67 9.43 5.66
CA PRO A 66 -14.43 10.53 5.05
C PRO A 66 -14.00 11.93 5.53
N ARG A 67 -13.22 12.02 6.61
CA ARG A 67 -12.65 13.28 7.12
C ARG A 67 -11.19 13.53 6.73
N TRP A 68 -10.61 12.65 5.91
CA TRP A 68 -9.26 12.87 5.39
C TRP A 68 -9.18 14.21 4.63
N ASN A 69 -8.09 14.94 4.85
CA ASN A 69 -7.80 16.19 4.15
C ASN A 69 -6.33 16.19 3.70
N SER A 70 -6.10 16.16 2.39
CA SER A 70 -4.74 16.13 1.81
C SER A 70 -3.93 17.40 2.11
N ASN A 71 -4.57 18.51 2.48
CA ASN A 71 -3.90 19.73 2.92
C ASN A 71 -3.52 19.72 4.41
N ASN A 72 -3.94 18.72 5.18
CA ASN A 72 -3.61 18.57 6.59
C ASN A 72 -3.27 17.11 6.92
N VAL A 73 -2.08 16.70 6.49
CA VAL A 73 -1.61 15.30 6.57
C VAL A 73 -1.46 14.78 8.00
N ALA A 74 -1.35 15.67 9.00
CA ALA A 74 -1.20 15.32 10.41
C ALA A 74 -2.53 15.20 11.16
N ALA A 75 -3.64 15.69 10.58
CA ALA A 75 -4.97 15.53 11.15
C ALA A 75 -5.51 14.13 10.82
N GLY A 76 -5.09 13.16 11.63
CA GLY A 76 -5.66 11.82 11.72
C GLY A 76 -6.75 11.75 12.79
#